data_AF-A0AAD7TFA3-F1
#
_entry.id   AF-A0AAD7TFA3-F1
#
_cell.length_a   1.000
_cell.length_b   1.000
_cell.length_c   1.000
_cell.angle_alpha   90.00
_cell.angle_beta   90.00
_cell.angle_gamma   90.00
#
_symmetry.space_group_name_H-M   'P 1'
#
loop_
_entity.id
_entity.type
_entity.pdbx_description
1 polymer ?
#
loop_
_entity_poly.entity_id
_entity_poly.type
_entity_poly.pdbx_seq_one_letter_code
_entity_poly.pdbx_strand_id
1 'polypeptide(L)'
;MRVATAAFISGLLTVASAHFQLQYPPPRGVFVEDKEPTFCDGYATAVSNRTVFPTNGGIVSLHSEHVHWTLGGIIATVQNPTSFDNFSSGGQFQFVMPFFQTSGEGDFCFPVDFGAQNVTGVKNGANVTLQLIYDGGDGQLYQCADLTLSDSASVPQSVSCTNSTNAATTPFSTSVNPDPTSTSPSGTSSSTSTATSTTNAAPMNVAVGFSGLAGIVGAIVALL
;
A
#
# COMPACT_ATOMS: atom_id res chain seq x y z
N MET A 1 -57.30 -7.47 4.09
CA MET A 1 -56.11 -6.61 4.25
C MET A 1 -54.88 -7.53 4.19
N ARG A 2 -54.11 -7.49 3.10
CA ARG A 2 -52.88 -8.28 2.95
C ARG A 2 -51.70 -7.37 3.30
N VAL A 3 -51.06 -7.62 4.43
CA VAL A 3 -49.85 -6.90 4.84
C VAL A 3 -48.68 -7.57 4.12
N ALA A 4 -48.07 -6.86 3.17
CA ALA A 4 -46.86 -7.31 2.50
C ALA A 4 -45.66 -6.96 3.39
N THR A 5 -45.02 -7.98 3.96
CA THR A 5 -43.80 -7.83 4.76
C THR A 5 -42.62 -7.62 3.81
N ALA A 6 -42.12 -6.39 3.71
CA ALA A 6 -40.89 -6.09 2.99
C ALA A 6 -39.70 -6.44 3.89
N ALA A 7 -38.98 -7.50 3.57
CA ALA A 7 -37.73 -7.87 4.25
C ALA A 7 -36.59 -6.98 3.71
N PHE A 8 -36.12 -6.02 4.49
CA PHE A 8 -34.89 -5.28 4.23
C PHE A 8 -33.68 -6.16 4.55
N ILE A 9 -33.00 -6.67 3.52
CA ILE A 9 -31.70 -7.32 3.66
C ILE A 9 -30.66 -6.20 3.70
N SER A 10 -30.24 -5.82 4.90
CA SER A 10 -29.11 -4.90 5.09
C SER A 10 -27.82 -5.72 4.93
N GLY A 11 -27.16 -5.62 3.77
CA GLY A 11 -25.89 -6.29 3.53
C GLY A 11 -24.76 -5.66 4.35
N LEU A 12 -24.04 -6.47 5.12
CA LEU A 12 -22.77 -6.05 5.74
C LEU A 12 -21.71 -5.99 4.65
N LEU A 13 -21.22 -4.79 4.34
CA LEU A 13 -20.03 -4.62 3.52
C LEU A 13 -18.83 -4.97 4.41
N THR A 14 -18.18 -6.10 4.14
CA THR A 14 -16.87 -6.40 4.73
C THR A 14 -15.83 -5.52 4.06
N VAL A 15 -15.26 -4.57 4.80
CA VAL A 15 -14.06 -3.85 4.36
C VAL A 15 -12.92 -4.86 4.46
N ALA A 16 -12.36 -5.28 3.33
CA ALA A 16 -11.11 -6.04 3.33
C ALA A 16 -9.98 -5.04 3.61
N SER A 17 -9.15 -5.31 4.62
CA SER A 17 -7.88 -4.61 4.82
C SER A 17 -6.89 -5.14 3.79
N ALA A 18 -6.22 -4.26 3.04
CA ALA A 18 -5.20 -4.67 2.09
C ALA A 18 -3.79 -4.25 2.52
N HIS A 19 -3.52 -4.28 3.83
CA HIS A 19 -2.23 -3.93 4.43
C HIS A 19 -1.22 -5.08 4.40
N PHE A 20 0.04 -4.76 4.68
CA PHE A 20 1.08 -5.77 4.86
C PHE A 20 1.90 -5.50 6.12
N GLN A 21 2.69 -6.48 6.53
CA GLN A 21 3.61 -6.34 7.66
C GLN A 21 4.96 -6.92 7.28
N LEU A 22 5.99 -6.06 7.20
CA LEU A 22 7.36 -6.52 6.97
C LEU A 22 7.85 -7.36 8.16
N GLN A 23 8.27 -8.59 7.89
CA GLN A 23 8.72 -9.54 8.92
C GLN A 23 10.26 -9.60 8.97
N TYR A 24 10.91 -9.68 7.81
CA TYR A 24 12.36 -9.68 7.70
C TYR A 24 12.84 -8.97 6.41
N PRO A 25 13.93 -8.19 6.45
CA PRO A 25 14.57 -7.66 7.65
C PRO A 25 13.58 -6.87 8.51
N PRO A 26 13.80 -6.74 9.84
CA PRO A 26 12.85 -6.07 10.72
C PRO A 26 12.52 -4.65 10.25
N PRO A 27 11.25 -4.22 10.34
CA PRO A 27 10.85 -2.88 9.96
C PRO A 27 11.49 -1.83 10.87
N ARG A 28 11.59 -0.61 10.36
CA ARG A 28 12.14 0.57 11.04
C ARG A 28 11.44 0.86 12.36
N GLY A 29 10.17 0.52 12.47
CA GLY A 29 9.39 0.65 13.69
C GLY A 29 8.25 -0.35 13.74
N VAL A 30 7.42 -0.25 14.78
CA VAL A 30 6.23 -1.10 14.93
C VAL A 30 5.23 -0.77 13.83
N PHE A 31 4.54 -1.78 13.31
CA PHE A 31 3.49 -1.59 12.32
C PHE A 31 2.38 -0.68 12.86
N VAL A 32 2.01 0.34 12.08
CA VAL A 32 0.87 1.22 12.36
C VAL A 32 0.02 1.35 11.10
N GLU A 33 -1.00 0.50 10.96
CA GLU A 33 -1.92 0.43 9.81
C GLU A 33 -2.28 1.80 9.20
N ASP A 34 -2.80 2.73 10.01
CA ASP A 34 -3.19 4.08 9.56
C ASP A 34 -2.04 4.96 8.99
N LYS A 35 -0.79 4.58 9.25
CA LYS A 35 0.43 5.29 8.80
C LYS A 35 1.14 4.58 7.65
N GLU A 36 0.73 3.37 7.31
CA GLU A 36 1.34 2.61 6.22
C GLU A 36 1.27 3.32 4.87
N PRO A 37 0.24 4.13 4.55
CA PRO A 37 0.22 4.96 3.33
C PRO A 37 1.26 6.09 3.31
N THR A 38 2.00 6.30 4.38
CA THR A 38 2.99 7.39 4.51
C THR A 38 4.41 6.85 4.43
N PHE A 39 5.38 7.73 4.13
CA PHE A 39 6.79 7.37 4.02
C PHE A 39 7.27 6.52 5.21
N CYS A 40 7.80 5.33 4.91
CA CYS A 40 8.29 4.37 5.90
C CYS A 40 7.32 4.11 7.07
N ASP A 41 6.01 3.94 6.82
CA ASP A 41 5.00 3.69 7.86
C ASP A 41 4.97 4.79 8.95
N GLY A 42 5.19 6.04 8.53
CA GLY A 42 5.24 7.20 9.42
C GLY A 42 6.57 7.39 10.16
N TYR A 43 7.56 6.52 9.99
CA TYR A 43 8.88 6.62 10.61
C TYR A 43 9.85 7.45 9.76
N ALA A 44 9.89 8.75 10.02
CA ALA A 44 10.69 9.70 9.23
C ALA A 44 12.21 9.48 9.31
N THR A 45 12.75 8.91 10.39
CA THR A 45 14.19 8.80 10.61
C THR A 45 14.66 7.36 10.71
N ALA A 46 15.79 7.06 10.09
CA ALA A 46 16.43 5.75 10.15
C ALA A 46 16.89 5.39 11.57
N VAL A 47 16.84 4.10 11.88
CA VAL A 47 17.35 3.59 13.16
C VAL A 47 18.88 3.63 13.21
N SER A 48 19.43 3.76 14.42
CA SER A 48 20.87 3.68 14.66
C SER A 48 21.38 2.24 14.66
N ASN A 49 20.58 1.29 15.15
CA ASN A 49 20.87 -0.15 15.21
C ASN A 49 20.37 -0.86 13.94
N ARG A 50 21.06 -0.61 12.83
CA ARG A 50 20.74 -1.21 11.53
C ARG A 50 20.93 -2.72 11.52
N THR A 51 20.09 -3.41 10.74
CA THR A 51 20.19 -4.85 10.56
C THR A 51 21.34 -5.18 9.61
N VAL A 52 22.27 -6.04 10.02
CA VAL A 52 23.31 -6.54 9.11
C VAL A 52 22.65 -7.47 8.10
N PHE A 53 22.76 -7.14 6.81
CA PHE A 53 22.04 -7.83 5.74
C PHE A 53 22.99 -8.22 4.61
N PRO A 54 22.83 -9.42 4.01
CA PRO A 54 23.68 -9.85 2.90
C PRO A 54 23.55 -8.92 1.69
N THR A 55 24.69 -8.48 1.13
CA THR A 55 24.69 -7.66 -0.10
C THR A 55 24.07 -8.41 -1.28
N ASN A 56 24.29 -9.73 -1.35
CA ASN A 56 23.76 -10.62 -2.39
C ASN A 56 23.11 -11.84 -1.73
N GLY A 57 22.06 -12.40 -2.34
CA GLY A 57 21.38 -13.60 -1.80
C GLY A 57 20.63 -13.36 -0.49
N GLY A 58 20.09 -12.16 -0.29
CA GLY A 58 19.19 -11.86 0.81
C GLY A 58 17.78 -12.36 0.59
N ILE A 59 16.98 -12.31 1.66
CA ILE A 59 15.54 -12.61 1.62
C ILE A 59 14.82 -11.45 2.29
N VAL A 60 13.70 -11.05 1.70
CA VAL A 60 12.68 -10.21 2.33
C VAL A 60 11.47 -11.09 2.60
N SER A 61 10.89 -11.01 3.80
CA SER A 61 9.62 -11.66 4.11
C SER A 61 8.60 -10.68 4.66
N LEU A 62 7.34 -10.89 4.32
CA LEU A 62 6.21 -10.09 4.76
C LEU A 62 5.00 -10.98 5.06
N HIS A 63 4.05 -10.43 5.82
CA HIS A 63 2.70 -10.95 5.98
C HIS A 63 1.76 -10.07 5.17
N SER A 64 0.99 -10.64 4.25
CA SER A 64 -0.04 -9.94 3.48
C SER A 64 -1.39 -10.17 4.12
N GLU A 65 -2.16 -9.10 4.37
CA GLU A 65 -3.54 -9.19 4.87
C GLU A 65 -4.57 -9.21 3.72
N HIS A 66 -4.11 -9.21 2.48
CA HIS A 66 -4.94 -9.36 1.29
C HIS A 66 -4.57 -10.55 0.43
N VAL A 67 -5.56 -11.04 -0.33
CA VAL A 67 -5.43 -12.18 -1.26
C VAL A 67 -4.88 -11.81 -2.63
N HIS A 68 -4.84 -10.53 -2.99
CA HIS A 68 -4.30 -10.07 -4.27
C HIS A 68 -3.51 -8.79 -4.06
N TRP A 69 -2.26 -8.78 -4.49
CA TRP A 69 -1.39 -7.66 -4.21
C TRP A 69 -0.17 -7.62 -5.12
N THR A 70 0.41 -6.42 -5.21
CA THR A 70 1.63 -6.11 -5.93
C THR A 70 2.69 -5.64 -4.94
N LEU A 71 3.94 -6.06 -5.13
CA LEU A 71 5.07 -5.63 -4.32
C LEU A 71 6.24 -5.22 -5.20
N GLY A 72 6.93 -4.17 -4.80
CA GLY A 72 8.25 -3.78 -5.29
C GLY A 72 9.10 -3.22 -4.16
N GLY A 73 10.36 -2.91 -4.47
CA GLY A 73 11.31 -2.41 -3.48
C GLY A 73 12.30 -1.43 -4.08
N ILE A 74 12.46 -0.30 -3.40
CA ILE A 74 13.42 0.75 -3.74
C ILE A 74 14.45 0.89 -2.62
N ILE A 75 15.65 1.35 -2.96
CA ILE A 75 16.75 1.51 -2.01
C ILE A 75 17.28 2.94 -1.97
N ALA A 76 17.64 3.40 -0.77
CA ALA A 76 18.39 4.62 -0.56
C ALA A 76 19.78 4.27 0.00
N THR A 77 20.82 4.88 -0.55
CA THR A 77 22.22 4.69 -0.12
C THR A 77 22.74 5.85 0.75
N VAL A 78 21.82 6.65 1.31
CA VAL A 78 22.10 7.72 2.26
C VAL A 78 21.89 7.25 3.70
N GLN A 79 22.62 7.86 4.65
CA GLN A 79 22.62 7.43 6.06
C GLN A 79 21.27 7.62 6.78
N ASN A 80 20.44 8.57 6.36
CA ASN A 80 19.15 8.85 7.00
C ASN A 80 18.16 9.40 5.97
N PRO A 81 17.53 8.54 5.15
CA PRO A 81 16.50 8.98 4.23
C PRO A 81 15.23 9.37 4.98
N THR A 82 14.73 10.56 4.68
CA THR A 82 13.58 11.19 5.35
C THR A 82 12.40 11.45 4.40
N SER A 83 12.57 11.12 3.11
CA SER A 83 11.56 11.29 2.07
C SER A 83 11.83 10.35 0.89
N PHE A 84 10.83 10.19 0.02
CA PHE A 84 10.94 9.39 -1.21
C PHE A 84 12.05 9.89 -2.15
N ASP A 85 12.33 11.18 -2.20
CA ASP A 85 13.39 11.76 -3.05
C ASP A 85 14.78 11.19 -2.72
N ASN A 86 15.01 10.73 -1.49
CA ASN A 86 16.28 10.11 -1.09
C ASN A 86 16.50 8.71 -1.69
N PHE A 87 15.47 8.14 -2.32
CA PHE A 87 15.51 6.85 -3.02
C PHE A 87 15.66 7.03 -4.54
N SER A 88 15.83 8.27 -5.02
CA SER A 88 15.97 8.58 -6.43
C SER A 88 17.39 8.99 -6.80
N SER A 89 17.84 8.59 -7.99
CA SER A 89 19.07 9.06 -8.61
C SER A 89 18.78 9.43 -10.06
N GLY A 90 19.17 10.63 -10.48
CA GLY A 90 18.84 11.15 -11.82
C GLY A 90 17.33 11.30 -12.08
N GLY A 91 16.53 11.50 -11.02
CA GLY A 91 15.08 11.65 -11.11
C GLY A 91 14.31 10.34 -11.28
N GLN A 92 14.96 9.18 -11.08
CA GLN A 92 14.33 7.86 -11.13
C GLN A 92 14.58 7.11 -9.82
N PHE A 93 13.58 6.38 -9.35
CA PHE A 93 13.75 5.50 -8.19
C PHE A 93 14.78 4.40 -8.44
N GLN A 94 15.56 4.09 -7.42
CA GLN A 94 16.53 3.01 -7.46
C GLN A 94 15.87 1.70 -7.04
N PHE A 95 15.27 1.00 -8.00
CA PHE A 95 14.65 -0.30 -7.76
C PHE A 95 15.70 -1.37 -7.46
N VAL A 96 15.43 -2.15 -6.43
CA VAL A 96 16.18 -3.37 -6.07
C VAL A 96 15.34 -4.63 -6.11
N MET A 97 14.02 -4.45 -6.14
CA MET A 97 13.05 -5.50 -6.36
C MET A 97 12.05 -4.95 -7.38
N PRO A 98 12.06 -5.45 -8.64
CA PRO A 98 11.09 -5.02 -9.63
C PRO A 98 9.69 -5.41 -9.17
N PHE A 99 8.69 -4.66 -9.64
CA PHE A 99 7.31 -4.99 -9.28
C PHE A 99 6.91 -6.37 -9.80
N PHE A 100 6.25 -7.11 -8.93
CA PHE A 100 5.56 -8.35 -9.29
C PHE A 100 4.22 -8.40 -8.56
N GLN A 101 3.28 -9.12 -9.13
CA GLN A 101 1.99 -9.41 -8.52
C GLN A 101 1.99 -10.85 -8.04
N THR A 102 1.29 -11.10 -6.94
CA THR A 102 1.02 -12.44 -6.44
C THR A 102 -0.37 -12.52 -5.81
N SER A 103 -0.75 -13.71 -5.39
CA SER A 103 -2.01 -13.98 -4.72
C SER A 103 -1.83 -14.82 -3.45
N GLY A 104 -2.80 -14.73 -2.56
CA GLY A 104 -2.81 -15.38 -1.26
C GLY A 104 -2.55 -14.39 -0.12
N GLU A 105 -3.20 -14.67 1.01
CA GLU A 105 -3.03 -13.99 2.29
C GLU A 105 -2.07 -14.79 3.17
N GLY A 106 -1.33 -14.12 4.04
CA GLY A 106 -0.38 -14.71 4.97
C GLY A 106 1.08 -14.44 4.62
N ASP A 107 1.96 -15.34 5.02
CA ASP A 107 3.41 -15.11 4.94
C ASP A 107 3.97 -15.38 3.55
N PHE A 108 4.89 -14.53 3.10
CA PHE A 108 5.60 -14.66 1.85
C PHE A 108 7.04 -14.22 1.95
N CYS A 109 7.88 -14.79 1.09
CA CYS A 109 9.28 -14.44 0.93
C CYS A 109 9.66 -14.18 -0.51
N PHE A 110 10.61 -13.26 -0.66
CA PHE A 110 11.19 -12.90 -1.94
C PHE A 110 12.71 -12.82 -1.82
N PRO A 111 13.45 -13.44 -2.74
CA PRO A 111 14.89 -13.23 -2.80
C PRO A 111 15.16 -11.78 -3.20
N VAL A 112 16.20 -11.19 -2.62
CA VAL A 112 16.70 -9.88 -3.02
C VAL A 112 18.21 -9.94 -3.16
N ASP A 113 18.71 -9.37 -4.25
CA ASP A 113 20.13 -9.29 -4.52
C ASP A 113 20.45 -7.85 -4.87
N PHE A 114 21.02 -7.11 -3.91
CA PHE A 114 21.34 -5.70 -4.10
C PHE A 114 22.57 -5.50 -4.98
N GLY A 115 23.58 -6.37 -4.87
CA GLY A 115 24.80 -6.25 -5.67
C GLY A 115 24.58 -6.59 -7.15
N ALA A 116 23.54 -7.36 -7.47
CA ALA A 116 23.09 -7.54 -8.86
C ALA A 116 22.48 -6.27 -9.48
N GLN A 117 22.10 -5.28 -8.67
CA GLN A 117 21.51 -4.03 -9.12
C GLN A 117 22.61 -3.00 -9.32
N ASN A 118 22.62 -2.30 -10.45
CA ASN A 118 23.61 -1.27 -10.76
C ASN A 118 23.36 0.06 -9.99
N VAL A 119 23.16 -0.04 -8.68
CA VAL A 119 22.82 1.07 -7.79
C VAL A 119 24.10 1.63 -7.16
N THR A 120 24.39 2.90 -7.43
CA THR A 120 25.55 3.58 -6.84
C THR A 120 25.44 3.63 -5.31
N GLY A 121 26.50 3.19 -4.63
CA GLY A 121 26.60 3.21 -3.17
C GLY A 121 26.26 1.88 -2.49
N VAL A 122 25.63 0.94 -3.20
CA VAL A 122 25.48 -0.45 -2.74
C VAL A 122 26.83 -1.14 -2.78
N LYS A 123 27.35 -1.47 -1.59
CA LYS A 123 28.62 -2.18 -1.40
C LYS A 123 28.71 -2.71 0.03
N ASN A 124 29.62 -3.64 0.26
CA ASN A 124 29.98 -4.12 1.60
C ASN A 124 30.25 -2.95 2.58
N GLY A 125 29.66 -3.02 3.77
CA GLY A 125 29.75 -2.01 4.83
C GLY A 125 28.87 -0.78 4.63
N ALA A 126 28.14 -0.65 3.51
CA ALA A 126 27.27 0.50 3.28
C ALA A 126 26.01 0.44 4.15
N ASN A 127 25.63 1.57 4.72
CA ASN A 127 24.30 1.74 5.32
C ASN A 127 23.32 2.12 4.22
N VAL A 128 22.21 1.38 4.17
CA VAL A 128 21.15 1.58 3.17
C VAL A 128 19.79 1.47 3.84
N THR A 129 18.75 2.02 3.21
CA THR A 129 17.37 1.77 3.62
C THR A 129 16.65 1.13 2.45
N LEU A 130 16.04 -0.03 2.68
CA LEU A 130 15.08 -0.66 1.77
C LEU A 130 13.69 -0.12 2.11
N GLN A 131 12.96 0.39 1.13
CA GLN A 131 11.54 0.69 1.27
C GLN A 131 10.75 -0.23 0.35
N LEU A 132 9.86 -1.01 0.94
CA LEU A 132 8.89 -1.81 0.20
C LEU A 132 7.72 -0.92 -0.21
N ILE A 133 7.20 -1.18 -1.39
CA ILE A 133 6.01 -0.55 -1.95
C ILE A 133 5.03 -1.67 -2.23
N TYR A 134 3.93 -1.68 -1.51
CA TYR A 134 2.87 -2.67 -1.61
C TYR A 134 1.58 -2.00 -2.08
N ASP A 135 0.76 -2.71 -2.85
CA ASP A 135 -0.60 -2.30 -3.19
C ASP A 135 -1.52 -3.53 -3.23
N GLY A 136 -2.49 -3.58 -2.31
CA GLY A 136 -3.51 -4.64 -2.23
C GLY A 136 -4.85 -4.24 -2.83
N GLY A 137 -4.98 -3.03 -3.39
CA GLY A 137 -6.20 -2.47 -3.97
C GLY A 137 -6.83 -1.32 -3.19
N ASP A 138 -6.28 -0.96 -2.03
CA ASP A 138 -6.72 0.16 -1.18
C ASP A 138 -5.73 1.35 -1.16
N GLY A 139 -4.62 1.25 -1.90
CA GLY A 139 -3.64 2.31 -2.07
C GLY A 139 -2.21 1.79 -2.03
N GLN A 140 -1.24 2.70 -2.19
CA GLN A 140 0.15 2.36 -2.00
C GLN A 140 0.51 2.44 -0.52
N LEU A 141 1.16 1.39 -0.04
CA LEU A 141 1.54 1.16 1.35
C LEU A 141 3.05 0.96 1.43
N TYR A 142 3.67 1.45 2.50
CA TYR A 142 5.12 1.55 2.60
C TYR A 142 5.63 1.13 3.97
N GLN A 143 6.62 0.24 3.98
CA GLN A 143 7.44 -0.06 5.16
C GLN A 143 8.91 -0.04 4.80
N CYS A 144 9.74 0.40 5.75
CA CYS A 144 11.18 0.50 5.56
C CYS A 144 11.94 -0.43 6.48
N ALA A 145 13.09 -0.90 6.02
CA ALA A 145 14.10 -1.54 6.86
C ALA A 145 15.44 -0.86 6.64
N ASP A 146 16.12 -0.55 7.75
CA ASP A 146 17.42 0.10 7.74
C ASP A 146 18.52 -0.94 7.92
N LEU A 147 19.42 -1.02 6.95
CA LEU A 147 20.37 -2.11 6.80
C LEU A 147 21.80 -1.60 6.81
N THR A 148 22.72 -2.49 7.20
CA THR A 148 24.15 -2.40 6.93
C THR A 148 24.53 -3.59 6.08
N LEU A 149 24.96 -3.34 4.84
CA LEU A 149 25.26 -4.40 3.89
C LEU A 149 26.55 -5.12 4.26
N SER A 150 26.56 -6.44 4.10
CA SER A 150 27.75 -7.25 4.33
C SER A 150 27.84 -8.40 3.34
N ASP A 151 28.99 -8.58 2.69
CA ASP A 151 29.22 -9.70 1.77
C ASP A 151 29.41 -11.04 2.51
N SER A 152 29.66 -10.99 3.81
CA SER A 152 29.83 -12.17 4.67
C SER A 152 28.60 -12.49 5.53
N ALA A 153 27.56 -11.67 5.47
CA ALA A 153 26.31 -11.94 6.16
C ALA A 153 25.53 -13.06 5.47
N SER A 154 24.70 -13.74 6.25
CA SER A 154 23.74 -14.73 5.77
C SER A 154 22.39 -14.48 6.41
N VAL A 155 21.33 -14.97 5.76
CA VAL A 155 19.99 -14.92 6.34
C VAL A 155 19.97 -15.78 7.61
N PRO A 156 19.55 -15.25 8.77
CA PRO A 156 19.48 -16.01 10.01
C PRO A 156 18.55 -17.22 9.86
N GLN A 157 18.92 -18.35 10.47
CA GLN A 157 18.10 -19.58 10.45
C GLN A 157 16.73 -19.41 11.13
N SER A 158 16.58 -18.39 11.98
CA SER A 158 15.30 -18.03 12.61
C SER A 158 14.30 -17.40 11.65
N VAL A 159 14.74 -16.96 10.46
CA VAL A 159 13.85 -16.45 9.42
C VAL A 159 13.21 -17.66 8.73
N SER A 160 12.02 -18.04 9.18
CA SER A 160 11.22 -19.05 8.50
C SER A 160 10.71 -18.46 7.19
N CYS A 161 10.97 -19.17 6.10
CA CYS A 161 10.58 -18.72 4.78
C CYS A 161 9.60 -19.69 4.15
N THR A 162 8.32 -19.35 4.27
CA THR A 162 7.20 -20.14 3.76
C THR A 162 6.25 -19.21 3.03
N ASN A 163 5.96 -19.52 1.77
CA ASN A 163 4.91 -18.82 1.02
C ASN A 163 3.57 -19.49 1.32
N SER A 164 2.56 -18.71 1.72
CA SER A 164 1.19 -19.19 1.85
C SER A 164 0.73 -19.87 0.54
N THR A 165 -0.04 -20.95 0.70
CA THR A 165 -0.51 -21.81 -0.40
C THR A 165 -1.23 -20.97 -1.47
N ASN A 166 -1.02 -21.29 -2.76
CA ASN A 166 -1.64 -20.68 -3.94
C ASN A 166 -1.03 -19.36 -4.47
N ALA A 167 0.19 -18.98 -4.08
CA ALA A 167 0.90 -17.88 -4.74
C ALA A 167 1.42 -18.26 -6.14
N ALA A 168 0.87 -17.62 -7.17
CA ALA A 168 1.47 -17.53 -8.48
C ALA A 168 2.07 -16.12 -8.64
N THR A 169 3.36 -16.02 -8.95
CA THR A 169 4.02 -14.73 -9.18
C THR A 169 3.98 -14.37 -10.67
N THR A 170 3.55 -13.16 -10.99
CA THR A 170 3.59 -12.61 -12.34
C THR A 170 4.38 -11.30 -12.35
N PRO A 171 5.32 -11.09 -13.29
CA PRO A 171 6.00 -9.81 -13.43
C PRO A 171 4.98 -8.69 -13.68
N PHE A 172 5.14 -7.56 -13.00
CA PHE A 172 4.24 -6.42 -13.12
C PHE A 172 5.02 -5.17 -13.51
N SER A 173 4.56 -4.46 -14.54
CA SER A 173 5.21 -3.24 -15.02
C SER A 173 4.36 -2.03 -14.64
N THR A 174 4.65 -1.43 -13.49
CA THR A 174 4.19 -0.09 -13.14
C THR A 174 5.36 0.86 -13.00
N SER A 175 5.26 2.02 -13.65
CA SER A 175 6.11 3.16 -13.38
C SER A 175 5.52 3.89 -12.17
N VAL A 176 6.20 3.83 -11.03
CA VAL A 176 5.81 4.62 -9.85
C VAL A 176 6.57 5.94 -9.93
N ASN A 177 5.83 7.04 -10.10
CA ASN A 177 6.37 8.38 -10.06
C ASN A 177 6.42 8.83 -8.58
N PRO A 178 7.48 9.51 -8.10
CA PRO A 178 7.45 10.16 -6.79
C PRO A 178 6.38 11.26 -6.80
N ASP A 179 5.19 10.95 -6.32
CA ASP A 179 4.19 11.97 -5.98
C ASP A 179 4.15 12.14 -4.46
N PRO A 180 4.58 13.28 -3.92
CA PRO A 180 4.65 13.52 -2.47
C PRO A 180 3.29 13.73 -1.78
N THR A 181 2.16 13.47 -2.44
CA THR A 181 0.84 13.77 -1.89
C THR A 181 -0.22 12.71 -2.20
N SER A 182 -0.51 11.84 -1.23
CA SER A 182 -1.82 11.18 -1.18
C SER A 182 -2.48 11.51 0.16
N THR A 183 -3.24 12.60 0.17
CA THR A 183 -4.26 12.85 1.19
C THR A 183 -5.54 12.17 0.69
N SER A 184 -6.02 11.20 1.47
CA SER A 184 -7.25 10.45 1.19
C SER A 184 -8.44 11.37 0.88
N PRO A 185 -9.24 11.12 -0.18
CA PRO A 185 -10.57 11.66 -0.28
C PRO A 185 -11.59 10.63 0.24
N SER A 186 -12.24 11.00 1.34
CA SER A 186 -13.51 10.43 1.78
C SER A 186 -14.56 10.54 0.67
N GLY A 187 -15.36 9.49 0.50
CA GLY A 187 -16.15 9.25 -0.71
C GLY A 187 -17.29 10.24 -1.01
N THR A 188 -17.80 10.14 -2.24
CA THR A 188 -19.23 10.37 -2.58
C THR A 188 -19.55 9.55 -3.82
N SER A 189 -20.52 8.65 -3.69
CA SER A 189 -21.08 7.86 -4.77
C SER A 189 -21.92 8.75 -5.69
N SER A 190 -21.66 8.71 -7.00
CA SER A 190 -22.62 9.18 -8.01
C SER A 190 -22.58 8.26 -9.22
N SER A 191 -23.59 7.40 -9.31
CA SER A 191 -23.96 6.63 -10.49
C SER A 191 -24.42 7.57 -11.62
N THR A 192 -23.86 7.46 -12.81
CA THR A 192 -24.67 7.68 -14.04
C THR A 192 -24.08 6.95 -15.25
N SER A 193 -24.98 6.25 -15.91
CA SER A 193 -24.89 5.47 -17.13
C SER A 193 -24.62 6.31 -18.39
N THR A 194 -23.86 5.73 -19.30
CA THR A 194 -23.58 6.21 -20.65
C THR A 194 -24.84 6.25 -21.52
N ALA A 195 -25.10 7.38 -22.21
CA ALA A 195 -25.91 7.40 -23.42
C ALA A 195 -25.41 8.49 -24.40
N THR A 196 -24.93 7.99 -25.53
CA THR A 196 -24.88 8.48 -26.92
C THR A 196 -25.07 9.98 -27.22
N SER A 197 -24.08 10.50 -27.96
CA SER A 197 -24.06 11.80 -28.63
C SER A 197 -24.91 11.83 -29.91
N THR A 198 -25.80 12.82 -30.04
CA THR A 198 -26.23 13.40 -31.32
C THR A 198 -26.46 14.91 -31.21
N THR A 199 -26.37 15.54 -32.38
CA THR A 199 -26.14 16.94 -32.74
C THR A 199 -27.26 17.96 -32.50
N ASN A 200 -26.81 19.21 -32.28
CA ASN A 200 -27.34 20.50 -32.75
C ASN A 200 -28.62 21.16 -32.17
N ALA A 201 -28.38 22.40 -31.70
CA ALA A 201 -29.11 23.65 -31.95
C ALA A 201 -30.30 24.12 -31.05
N ALA A 202 -30.04 25.31 -30.46
CA ALA A 202 -30.92 26.45 -30.16
C ALA A 202 -31.78 26.48 -28.87
N PRO A 203 -31.99 27.68 -28.26
CA PRO A 203 -32.40 27.86 -26.86
C PRO A 203 -33.88 28.27 -26.69
N MET A 204 -34.46 28.04 -25.49
CA MET A 204 -35.23 29.02 -24.69
C MET A 204 -36.15 28.37 -23.62
N ASN A 205 -36.05 28.94 -22.40
CA ASN A 205 -37.09 29.33 -21.45
C ASN A 205 -38.04 28.35 -20.72
N VAL A 206 -37.93 28.45 -19.38
CA VAL A 206 -38.99 28.70 -18.37
C VAL A 206 -39.79 27.49 -17.82
N ALA A 207 -39.61 27.18 -16.53
CA ALA A 207 -40.61 27.41 -15.46
C ALA A 207 -40.34 26.62 -14.16
N VAL A 208 -40.13 27.39 -13.08
CA VAL A 208 -40.44 27.28 -11.64
C VAL A 208 -41.20 26.06 -11.06
N GLY A 209 -40.80 25.64 -9.85
CA GLY A 209 -41.66 25.00 -8.81
C GLY A 209 -40.86 24.17 -7.78
N PHE A 210 -40.32 24.73 -6.68
CA PHE A 210 -40.85 24.90 -5.30
C PHE A 210 -41.21 23.62 -4.48
N SER A 211 -40.52 23.48 -3.32
CA SER A 211 -40.87 22.75 -2.07
C SER A 211 -40.62 21.23 -2.00
N GLY A 212 -40.12 20.64 -0.91
CA GLY A 212 -39.90 21.17 0.44
C GLY A 212 -39.13 20.22 1.37
N LEU A 213 -38.62 20.80 2.46
CA LEU A 213 -37.98 20.16 3.61
C LEU A 213 -39.03 19.53 4.55
N ALA A 214 -38.73 18.35 5.09
CA ALA A 214 -39.25 17.82 6.35
C ALA A 214 -38.11 16.99 6.99
N GLY A 215 -37.73 17.11 8.26
CA GLY A 215 -38.45 17.55 9.44
C GLY A 215 -38.35 16.41 10.47
N ILE A 216 -37.30 16.43 11.29
CA ILE A 216 -36.98 15.39 12.28
C ILE A 216 -37.67 15.77 13.60
N VAL A 217 -38.54 14.91 14.13
CA VAL A 217 -39.05 15.04 15.50
C VAL A 217 -38.88 13.69 16.20
N GLY A 218 -38.02 13.69 17.22
CA GLY A 218 -37.91 12.61 18.19
C GLY A 218 -38.99 12.72 19.25
N ALA A 219 -39.44 11.57 19.76
CA ALA A 219 -40.25 11.48 20.96
C ALA A 219 -39.63 10.44 21.89
N ILE A 220 -39.12 10.97 23.01
CA ILE A 220 -38.72 10.26 24.23
C ILE A 220 -40.01 9.76 24.90
N VAL A 221 -40.08 8.49 25.28
CA VAL A 221 -41.16 7.96 26.13
C VAL A 221 -40.55 7.51 27.45
N ALA A 222 -40.93 8.20 28.52
CA ALA A 222 -40.71 7.80 29.90
C ALA A 222 -42.07 7.45 30.54
N LEU A 223 -42.06 6.31 31.25
CA LEU A 223 -42.91 5.82 32.34
C LEU A 223 -44.42 6.10 32.34
N LEU A 224 -45.19 5.01 32.40
CA LEU A 224 -45.97 4.60 33.59
C LEU A 224 -45.92 3.07 33.73
#